data_AF-A0A2N7Q072-F1
#
_entry.id   AF-A0A2N7Q072-F1
#
_cell.length_a   1.000
_cell.length_b   1.000
_cell.length_c   1.000
_cell.angle_alpha   90.00
_cell.angle_beta   90.00
_cell.angle_gamma   90.00
#
_symmetry.space_group_name_H-M   'P 1'
#
loop_
_entity.id
_entity.type
_entity.pdbx_description
1 polymer ?
#
loop_
_entity_poly.entity_id
_entity_poly.type
_entity_poly.pdbx_seq_one_letter_code
_entity_poly.pdbx_strand_id
1 'polypeptide(L)'
;TKGKMKKWSNYASSIEIIPIIQKKELNERYYGTLQGLNKKEVGLKYGEQQLKLWRRSFDVAPPGGESLKDNLKRTLPFFKQKVVEQLEDGKDVLIVAHGNSLRAITKYIENLDENQIIKVEIPTGTPIVYNYENKIFKNKVIL
;
A
#
# COMPACT_ATOMS: atom_id res chain seq x y z
N THR A 1 1.84 11.82 -46.99
CA THR A 1 0.89 12.29 -45.95
C THR A 1 1.69 12.75 -44.74
N LYS A 2 1.75 14.06 -44.45
CA LYS A 2 2.50 14.61 -43.31
C LYS A 2 1.79 14.25 -42.00
N GLY A 3 2.16 13.10 -41.42
CA GLY A 3 1.58 12.60 -40.16
C GLY A 3 1.98 13.45 -38.96
N LYS A 4 1.01 13.74 -38.09
CA LYS A 4 1.11 14.54 -36.86
C LYS A 4 1.97 13.90 -35.74
N MET A 5 2.86 12.95 -36.06
CA MET A 5 3.68 12.23 -35.08
C MET A 5 4.89 13.02 -34.55
N LYS A 6 5.29 14.12 -35.20
CA LYS A 6 6.42 14.95 -34.74
C LYS A 6 6.12 15.85 -33.53
N LYS A 7 4.86 15.93 -33.07
CA LYS A 7 4.47 16.84 -31.97
C LYS A 7 4.56 16.20 -30.57
N TRP A 8 4.76 14.89 -30.48
CA TRP A 8 4.74 14.12 -29.21
C TRP A 8 6.14 13.79 -28.69
N SER A 9 7.17 13.96 -29.49
CA SER A 9 8.56 13.65 -29.14
C SER A 9 9.36 14.90 -28.78
N ASN A 10 8.77 15.83 -28.03
CA ASN A 10 9.55 16.82 -27.29
C ASN A 10 10.00 16.15 -25.99
N TYR A 11 10.97 15.24 -26.09
CA TYR A 11 11.73 14.83 -24.90
C TYR A 11 12.48 16.08 -24.45
N ALA A 12 12.15 16.60 -23.26
CA ALA A 12 12.98 17.61 -22.62
C ALA A 12 14.41 17.06 -22.55
N SER A 13 15.38 17.89 -22.92
CA SER A 13 16.80 17.55 -23.11
C SER A 13 17.55 17.13 -21.83
N SER A 14 16.82 16.87 -20.74
CA SER A 14 17.32 16.33 -19.48
C SER A 14 16.31 15.32 -18.96
N ILE A 15 16.55 14.04 -19.21
CA ILE A 15 15.79 12.97 -18.55
C ILE A 15 16.28 12.94 -17.11
N GLU A 16 15.55 13.59 -16.22
CA GLU A 16 15.75 13.43 -14.78
C GLU A 16 15.22 12.05 -14.41
N ILE A 17 16.13 11.09 -14.22
CA ILE A 17 15.78 9.70 -13.90
C ILE A 17 15.30 9.66 -12.45
N ILE A 18 14.03 9.33 -12.24
CA ILE A 18 13.48 9.12 -10.90
C ILE A 18 14.01 7.78 -10.37
N PRO A 19 14.67 7.75 -9.19
CA PRO A 19 15.20 6.52 -8.62
C PRO A 19 14.07 5.58 -8.19
N ILE A 20 14.19 4.30 -8.55
CA ILE A 20 13.22 3.26 -8.18
C ILE A 20 13.84 2.38 -7.08
N ILE A 21 13.19 2.32 -5.92
CA ILE A 21 13.63 1.49 -4.78
C ILE A 21 12.61 0.37 -4.58
N GLN A 22 13.03 -0.87 -4.81
CA GLN A 22 12.20 -2.06 -4.61
C GLN A 22 12.52 -2.74 -3.29
N LYS A 23 11.48 -3.01 -2.49
CA LYS A 23 11.62 -3.57 -1.14
C LYS A 23 10.48 -4.52 -0.80
N LYS A 24 10.85 -5.69 -0.26
CA LYS A 24 9.92 -6.78 0.12
C LYS A 24 8.97 -6.37 1.23
N GLU A 25 9.35 -5.37 2.03
CA GLU A 25 8.57 -4.82 3.13
C GLU A 25 7.26 -4.17 2.65
N LEU A 26 7.18 -3.80 1.36
CA LEU A 26 5.97 -3.29 0.70
C LEU A 26 5.11 -4.37 0.04
N ASN A 27 5.55 -5.64 0.05
CA ASN A 27 4.79 -6.74 -0.55
C ASN A 27 3.44 -6.93 0.13
N GLU A 28 2.47 -7.45 -0.63
CA GLU A 28 1.16 -7.85 -0.11
C GLU A 28 1.29 -8.77 1.12
N ARG A 29 0.29 -8.73 1.98
CA ARG A 29 0.16 -9.63 3.13
C ARG A 29 0.17 -11.09 2.65
N TYR A 30 1.01 -11.90 3.25
CA TYR A 30 1.11 -13.32 2.92
C TYR A 30 -0.14 -14.08 3.38
N TYR A 31 -0.81 -14.79 2.48
CA TYR A 31 -2.02 -15.55 2.80
C TYR A 31 -1.73 -16.99 3.26
N GLY A 32 -0.46 -17.35 3.47
CA GLY A 32 -0.08 -18.67 3.95
C GLY A 32 -0.53 -19.78 3.01
N THR A 33 -1.08 -20.85 3.59
CA THR A 33 -1.59 -22.02 2.85
C THR A 33 -2.84 -21.71 2.02
N LEU A 34 -3.43 -20.53 2.15
CA LEU A 34 -4.60 -20.12 1.37
C LEU A 34 -4.25 -19.52 0.01
N GLN A 35 -2.97 -19.26 -0.29
CA GLN A 35 -2.55 -18.74 -1.58
C GLN A 35 -2.94 -19.71 -2.71
N GLY A 36 -3.50 -19.16 -3.79
CA GLY A 36 -3.93 -19.93 -4.96
C GLY A 36 -5.27 -20.67 -4.80
N LEU A 37 -5.86 -20.71 -3.60
CA LEU A 37 -7.15 -21.38 -3.38
C LEU A 37 -8.35 -20.49 -3.76
N ASN A 38 -9.43 -21.12 -4.19
CA ASN A 38 -10.68 -20.43 -4.46
C ASN A 38 -11.38 -20.00 -3.16
N LYS A 39 -11.82 -18.75 -3.08
CA LYS A 39 -12.52 -18.20 -1.90
C LYS A 39 -13.74 -19.02 -1.50
N LYS A 40 -14.52 -19.51 -2.47
CA LYS A 40 -15.73 -20.30 -2.20
C LYS A 40 -15.38 -21.63 -1.53
N GLU A 41 -14.34 -22.30 -2.02
CA GLU A 41 -13.87 -23.57 -1.44
C GLU A 41 -13.31 -23.39 -0.03
N VAL A 42 -12.52 -22.33 0.18
CA VAL A 42 -12.02 -21.98 1.52
C VAL A 42 -13.17 -21.67 2.47
N GLY A 43 -14.21 -20.96 2.02
CA GLY A 43 -15.41 -20.65 2.79
C GLY A 43 -16.20 -21.90 3.16
N LEU A 44 -16.34 -22.87 2.25
CA LEU A 44 -16.99 -24.15 2.52
C LEU A 44 -16.18 -25.02 3.51
N LYS A 45 -14.84 -25.01 3.40
CA LYS A 45 -13.96 -25.85 4.24
C LYS A 45 -13.79 -25.32 5.67
N TYR A 46 -13.59 -24.01 5.82
CA TYR A 46 -13.26 -23.39 7.11
C TYR A 46 -14.39 -22.54 7.69
N GLY A 47 -15.47 -22.32 6.94
CA GLY A 47 -16.59 -21.47 7.30
C GLY A 47 -16.43 -20.02 6.86
N GLU A 48 -17.54 -19.41 6.43
CA GLU A 48 -17.58 -18.01 5.98
C GLU A 48 -17.17 -17.02 7.08
N GLN A 49 -17.51 -17.31 8.34
CA GLN A 49 -17.11 -16.46 9.47
C GLN A 49 -15.59 -16.44 9.66
N GLN A 50 -14.94 -17.61 9.58
CA GLN A 50 -13.49 -17.72 9.69
C GLN A 50 -12.78 -17.04 8.52
N LEU A 51 -13.27 -17.25 7.28
CA LEU A 51 -12.76 -16.58 6.10
C LEU A 51 -12.89 -15.05 6.22
N LYS A 52 -14.00 -14.56 6.77
CA LYS A 52 -14.20 -13.13 7.04
C LYS A 52 -13.21 -12.60 8.07
N LEU A 53 -12.95 -13.35 9.15
CA LEU A 53 -11.94 -12.98 10.15
C LEU A 53 -10.55 -12.86 9.51
N TRP A 54 -10.09 -13.86 8.76
CA TRP A 54 -8.79 -13.78 8.06
C TRP A 54 -8.70 -12.60 7.08
N ARG A 55 -9.81 -12.23 6.43
CA ARG A 55 -9.82 -11.16 5.42
C ARG A 55 -9.94 -9.77 6.02
N ARG A 56 -10.65 -9.60 7.12
CA ARG A 56 -11.05 -8.28 7.64
C ARG A 56 -10.53 -7.98 9.05
N SER A 57 -10.06 -8.97 9.80
CA SER A 57 -9.46 -8.73 11.12
C SER A 57 -8.10 -8.03 11.00
N PHE A 58 -7.73 -7.27 12.05
CA PHE A 58 -6.44 -6.63 12.17
C PHE A 58 -5.33 -7.63 12.52
N ASP A 59 -5.58 -8.53 13.48
CA ASP A 59 -4.57 -9.36 14.13
C ASP A 59 -4.74 -10.87 13.89
N VAL A 60 -5.85 -11.30 13.26
CA VAL A 60 -6.08 -12.72 12.95
C VAL A 60 -5.45 -13.07 11.59
N ALA A 61 -4.40 -13.88 11.63
CA ALA A 61 -3.71 -14.39 10.45
C ALA A 61 -4.37 -15.68 9.90
N PRO A 62 -4.34 -15.90 8.57
CA PRO A 62 -4.65 -17.21 8.00
C PRO A 62 -3.54 -18.24 8.36
N PRO A 63 -3.79 -19.55 8.22
CA PRO A 63 -2.83 -20.58 8.59
C PRO A 63 -1.50 -20.43 7.81
N GLY A 64 -0.42 -20.21 8.56
CA GLY A 64 0.92 -19.99 8.00
C GLY A 64 1.10 -18.65 7.28
N GLY A 65 0.15 -17.72 7.39
CA GLY A 65 0.20 -16.40 6.76
C GLY A 65 0.45 -15.26 7.74
N GLU A 66 0.22 -14.05 7.25
CA GLU A 66 0.35 -12.79 7.98
C GLU A 66 -1.04 -12.20 8.28
N SER A 67 -1.18 -11.57 9.44
CA SER A 67 -2.28 -10.63 9.74
C SER A 67 -1.96 -9.22 9.20
N LEU A 68 -2.90 -8.28 9.28
CA LEU A 68 -2.59 -6.88 8.95
C LEU A 68 -1.59 -6.28 9.96
N LYS A 69 -1.64 -6.73 11.22
CA LYS A 69 -0.67 -6.38 12.26
C LYS A 69 0.75 -6.85 11.92
N ASP A 70 0.91 -8.05 11.37
CA ASP A 70 2.23 -8.56 10.96
C ASP A 70 2.78 -7.80 9.74
N ASN A 71 1.93 -7.54 8.75
CA ASN A 71 2.28 -6.70 7.61
C ASN A 71 2.70 -5.30 8.07
N LEU A 72 1.94 -4.67 8.97
CA LEU A 72 2.29 -3.38 9.59
C LEU A 72 3.66 -3.41 10.27
N LYS A 73 3.95 -4.48 11.03
CA LYS A 73 5.22 -4.64 11.76
C LYS A 73 6.43 -4.60 10.83
N ARG A 74 6.34 -5.12 9.60
CA ARG A 74 7.44 -5.05 8.61
C ARG A 74 7.39 -3.82 7.71
N THR A 75 6.20 -3.33 7.36
CA THR A 75 6.06 -2.18 6.44
C THR A 75 6.42 -0.86 7.11
N LEU A 76 6.03 -0.68 8.38
CA LEU A 76 6.18 0.61 9.05
C LEU A 76 7.64 1.02 9.31
N PRO A 77 8.56 0.14 9.76
CA PRO A 77 9.96 0.51 9.92
C PRO A 77 10.59 0.99 8.62
N PHE A 78 10.31 0.30 7.50
CA PHE A 78 10.77 0.72 6.18
C PHE A 78 10.20 2.07 5.78
N PHE A 79 8.88 2.27 5.94
CA PHE A 79 8.22 3.54 5.63
C PHE A 79 8.85 4.71 6.42
N LYS A 80 9.04 4.55 7.73
CA LYS A 80 9.69 5.58 8.57
C LYS A 80 11.14 5.84 8.16
N GLN A 81 11.92 4.78 7.95
CA GLN A 81 13.35 4.95 7.66
C GLN A 81 13.63 5.46 6.26
N LYS A 82 12.79 5.15 5.26
CA LYS A 82 13.11 5.43 3.86
C LYS A 82 12.15 6.37 3.16
N VAL A 83 10.90 6.42 3.56
CA VAL A 83 9.96 7.39 3.00
C VAL A 83 10.03 8.68 3.79
N VAL A 84 9.85 8.61 5.12
CA VAL A 84 9.84 9.82 5.95
C VAL A 84 11.19 10.55 5.90
N GLU A 85 12.32 9.83 5.90
CA GLU A 85 13.66 10.42 5.68
C GLU A 85 13.72 11.24 4.38
N GLN A 86 13.19 10.72 3.26
CA GLN A 86 13.20 11.44 1.99
C GLN A 86 12.22 12.63 1.96
N LEU A 87 11.10 12.52 2.68
CA LEU A 87 10.17 13.65 2.86
C LEU A 87 10.80 14.75 3.73
N GLU A 88 11.59 14.39 4.75
CA GLU A 88 12.36 15.33 5.58
C GLU A 88 13.48 16.02 4.77
N ASP A 89 14.04 15.34 3.77
CA ASP A 89 14.96 15.91 2.77
C ASP A 89 14.26 16.84 1.74
N GLY A 90 12.94 17.06 1.87
CA GLY A 90 12.15 17.92 0.98
C GLY A 90 11.82 17.32 -0.38
N LYS A 91 11.90 15.99 -0.53
CA LYS A 91 11.58 15.29 -1.78
C LYS A 91 10.13 14.80 -1.80
N ASP A 92 9.57 14.72 -2.99
CA ASP A 92 8.31 14.02 -3.22
C ASP A 92 8.54 12.51 -3.38
N VAL A 93 7.70 11.69 -2.75
CA VAL A 93 7.81 10.23 -2.78
C VAL A 93 6.53 9.59 -3.30
N LEU A 94 6.65 8.83 -4.40
CA LEU A 94 5.59 7.96 -4.90
C LEU A 94 5.75 6.54 -4.34
N ILE A 95 4.70 6.03 -3.68
CA ILE A 95 4.66 4.65 -3.19
C ILE A 95 3.69 3.83 -4.05
N VAL A 96 4.22 2.84 -4.75
CA VAL A 96 3.44 1.85 -5.50
C VAL A 96 3.55 0.52 -4.78
N ALA A 97 2.43 0.05 -4.22
CA ALA A 97 2.39 -1.18 -3.42
C ALA A 97 1.00 -1.83 -3.50
N HIS A 98 0.75 -2.79 -2.61
CA HIS A 98 -0.48 -3.55 -2.54
C HIS A 98 -1.43 -3.04 -1.45
N GLY A 99 -2.67 -3.54 -1.48
CA GLY A 99 -3.74 -3.06 -0.60
C GLY A 99 -3.39 -3.11 0.89
N ASN A 100 -2.87 -4.23 1.42
CA ASN A 100 -2.59 -4.29 2.87
C ASN A 100 -1.37 -3.47 3.28
N SER A 101 -0.33 -3.37 2.43
CA SER A 101 0.82 -2.51 2.69
C SER A 101 0.42 -1.03 2.69
N LEU A 102 -0.40 -0.61 1.72
CA LEU A 102 -0.94 0.76 1.68
C LEU A 102 -1.84 1.03 2.88
N ARG A 103 -2.69 0.07 3.29
CA ARG A 103 -3.49 0.19 4.52
C ARG A 103 -2.61 0.32 5.77
N ALA A 104 -1.54 -0.47 5.89
CA ALA A 104 -0.61 -0.36 7.01
C ALA A 104 0.03 1.04 7.08
N ILE A 105 0.42 1.60 5.93
CA ILE A 105 0.93 2.96 5.82
C ILE A 105 -0.15 3.98 6.20
N THR A 106 -1.36 3.86 5.65
CA THR A 106 -2.50 4.74 5.97
C THR A 106 -2.85 4.71 7.45
N LYS A 107 -2.82 3.54 8.10
CA LYS A 107 -3.05 3.42 9.55
C LYS A 107 -2.10 4.32 10.34
N TYR A 108 -0.82 4.37 9.94
CA TYR A 108 0.18 5.22 10.59
C TYR A 108 -0.03 6.69 10.27
N ILE A 109 -0.21 7.03 8.98
CA ILE A 109 -0.38 8.41 8.50
C ILE A 109 -1.59 9.08 9.15
N GLU A 110 -2.72 8.37 9.23
CA GLU A 110 -3.98 8.90 9.75
C GLU A 110 -4.21 8.60 11.24
N ASN A 111 -3.23 8.00 11.91
CA ASN A 111 -3.30 7.60 13.32
C ASN A 111 -4.58 6.80 13.67
N LEU A 112 -4.93 5.83 12.81
CA LEU A 112 -6.16 5.05 12.94
C LEU A 112 -6.01 3.95 13.98
N ASP A 113 -7.06 3.68 14.74
CA ASP A 113 -7.16 2.51 15.62
C ASP A 113 -7.47 1.21 14.84
N GLU A 114 -7.53 0.09 15.56
CA GLU A 114 -7.78 -1.24 14.99
C GLU A 114 -9.20 -1.40 14.41
N ASN A 115 -10.20 -0.71 14.97
CA ASN A 115 -11.59 -0.75 14.51
C ASN A 115 -11.82 0.16 13.29
N GLN A 116 -11.02 1.21 13.15
CA GLN A 116 -11.04 2.13 12.02
C GLN A 116 -10.33 1.50 10.82
N ILE A 117 -9.14 0.93 11.01
CA ILE A 117 -8.34 0.41 9.88
C ILE A 117 -9.04 -0.73 9.13
N ILE A 118 -9.85 -1.54 9.82
CA ILE A 118 -10.61 -2.63 9.19
C ILE A 118 -11.67 -2.13 8.19
N LYS A 119 -12.11 -0.88 8.33
CA LYS A 119 -13.09 -0.21 7.46
C LYS A 119 -12.44 0.55 6.30
N VAL A 120 -11.13 0.78 6.36
CA VAL A 120 -10.40 1.49 5.30
C VAL A 120 -10.34 0.62 4.04
N GLU A 121 -10.83 1.18 2.94
CA GLU A 121 -10.70 0.62 1.60
C GLU A 121 -9.82 1.53 0.75
N ILE A 122 -8.82 0.93 0.10
CA ILE A 122 -7.92 1.64 -0.81
C ILE A 122 -8.38 1.33 -2.23
N PRO A 123 -8.88 2.34 -2.99
CA PRO A 123 -9.30 2.13 -4.37
C PRO A 123 -8.11 1.70 -5.24
N THR A 124 -8.36 0.78 -6.16
CA THR A 124 -7.32 0.29 -7.07
C THR A 124 -7.14 1.26 -8.23
N GLY A 125 -5.90 1.65 -8.52
CA GLY A 125 -5.57 2.52 -9.65
C GLY A 125 -5.88 4.00 -9.44
N THR A 126 -6.31 4.39 -8.23
CA THR A 126 -6.64 5.77 -7.86
C THR A 126 -5.56 6.31 -6.92
N PRO A 127 -4.81 7.36 -7.32
CA PRO A 127 -3.79 7.95 -6.46
C PRO A 127 -4.39 8.58 -5.19
N ILE A 128 -3.71 8.41 -4.07
CA ILE A 128 -4.02 9.08 -2.81
C ILE A 128 -2.82 9.95 -2.44
N VAL A 129 -3.04 11.26 -2.34
CA VAL A 129 -2.00 12.25 -2.08
C VAL A 129 -2.12 12.74 -0.65
N TYR A 130 -0.99 12.85 0.03
CA TYR A 130 -0.87 13.48 1.35
C TYR A 130 0.23 14.54 1.29
N ASN A 131 0.00 15.68 1.93
CA ASN A 131 1.04 16.68 2.14
C ASN A 131 1.79 16.34 3.44
N TYR A 132 3.12 16.44 3.44
CA TYR A 132 3.93 16.24 4.64
C TYR A 132 4.59 17.56 5.05
N GLU A 133 4.18 18.11 6.19
CA GLU A 133 4.66 19.41 6.69
C GLU A 133 4.84 19.35 8.20
N ASN A 134 5.94 19.91 8.71
CA ASN A 134 6.23 19.96 10.16
C ASN A 134 6.12 18.58 10.84
N LYS A 135 6.59 17.54 10.15
CA LYS A 135 6.54 16.14 10.59
C LYS A 135 5.14 15.54 10.72
N ILE A 136 4.15 16.15 10.10
CA ILE A 136 2.74 15.74 10.13
C ILE A 136 2.22 15.58 8.71
N PHE A 137 1.45 14.51 8.48
CA PHE A 137 0.73 14.31 7.23
C PHE A 137 -0.63 15.03 7.27
N LYS A 138 -0.97 15.75 6.19
CA LYS A 138 -2.17 16.59 6.06
C LYS A 138 -2.78 16.47 4.67
N ASN A 139 -3.95 17.09 4.49
CA ASN A 139 -4.57 17.33 3.18
C ASN A 139 -4.67 16.07 2.31
N LYS A 140 -5.30 15.01 2.84
CA LYS A 140 -5.57 13.81 2.05
C LYS A 140 -6.48 14.15 0.87
N VAL A 141 -6.00 13.89 -0.34
CA VAL A 141 -6.77 14.04 -1.59
C VAL A 141 -6.77 12.70 -2.32
N ILE A 142 -7.93 12.32 -2.86
CA ILE A 142 -8.07 11.17 -3.76
C ILE A 142 -8.26 11.75 -5.16
N LEU A 143 -7.37 11.42 -6.09
CA LEU A 143 -7.35 11.95 -7.46
C LEU A 143 -8.24 11.15 -8.43
#